data_AF-A0AAU4ZX28-F1
#
_entry.id   AF-A0AAU4ZX28-F1
#
_cell.length_a   1.000
_cell.length_b   1.000
_cell.length_c   1.000
_cell.angle_alpha   90.00
_cell.angle_beta   90.00
_cell.angle_gamma   90.00
#
_symmetry.space_group_name_H-M   'P 1'
#
loop_
_entity.id
_entity.type
_entity.pdbx_description
1 polymer ?
#
loop_
_entity_poly.entity_id
_entity_poly.type
_entity_poly.pdbx_seq_one_letter_code
_entity_poly.pdbx_strand_id
1 'polypeptide(L)'
;MVRGEGQGTGDDAGIGSGGGGGVHAGAADARLTELLRADTKTAYAALRELRVRHRPAVLAYARLCTTADSAARQLTDRAFALAAQETARGSDPGGAWRHQLLLLAGRVAVTWTGDERAGRLDPGLLARLRAAGPEGPTPPLLDAFRSLPSRVQGLVWYGIVEQEPEENTAGLLGLTREDVTYGTEPALQALRASFLKSHLAASGDPRCQDFRRLIEESVRPDSPRHSTDLRAHMAECAHCATAYEELSALRDDPHTGLAEGLLPWGGTAYGTGAAARSHATAQTQSATWGSLAAWPPSRRLVLASAALGVALAPLLLFLVSSGGSQPDTAGSAGTPVPPAAVTVTATVPTAPSASPTDSSDSPSPTRSSSPSKPASPSPSHPASRPPSAPPPPPNGSYAQVVNRSTGRCLDILDGEMEKGTDVITAPCSSAGTQRWRVDTDRGALQSYADPDFCLDSRGATDDGVGIWECDSLGGRNAVNLRFAVTADGVIRPAVAPDHALTPYGDDGLDLATDAGRTEQLWRAGAGPA
;
A
#
# COMPACT_ATOMS: atom_id res chain seq x y z
N MET A 1 -65.23 -27.25 3.68
CA MET A 1 -65.90 -27.08 4.99
C MET A 1 -64.98 -27.69 6.04
N VAL A 2 -64.57 -26.88 7.03
CA VAL A 2 -63.93 -27.25 8.33
C VAL A 2 -62.50 -27.82 8.23
N ARG A 3 -61.42 -27.08 8.55
CA ARG A 3 -60.92 -26.44 9.80
C ARG A 3 -60.24 -27.45 10.75
N GLY A 4 -58.99 -27.16 11.10
CA GLY A 4 -58.19 -27.87 12.10
C GLY A 4 -56.84 -27.18 12.34
N GLU A 5 -56.85 -26.19 13.25
CA GLU A 5 -55.70 -25.64 14.01
C GLU A 5 -55.01 -26.77 14.83
N GLY A 6 -53.79 -26.74 15.35
CA GLY A 6 -52.71 -25.77 15.59
C GLY A 6 -51.56 -26.53 16.31
N GLN A 7 -50.31 -26.06 16.28
CA GLN A 7 -49.41 -25.68 17.40
C GLN A 7 -47.97 -25.82 16.84
N GLY A 8 -46.98 -24.94 17.03
CA GLY A 8 -46.79 -23.95 18.08
C GLY A 8 -45.57 -24.33 18.92
N THR A 9 -44.35 -24.18 18.39
CA THR A 9 -43.11 -24.11 19.16
C THR A 9 -42.17 -23.11 18.47
N GLY A 10 -42.15 -21.89 19.00
CA GLY A 10 -41.14 -20.90 18.67
C GLY A 10 -39.91 -21.17 19.51
N ASP A 11 -38.79 -21.46 18.85
CA ASP A 11 -37.47 -21.44 19.47
C ASP A 11 -36.90 -20.03 19.27
N ASP A 12 -37.01 -19.26 20.35
CA ASP A 12 -36.39 -17.96 20.55
C ASP A 12 -34.90 -18.21 20.88
N ALA A 13 -34.07 -18.31 19.83
CA ALA A 13 -32.62 -18.43 19.97
C ALA A 13 -31.98 -17.05 19.82
N GLY A 14 -31.47 -16.56 20.94
CA GLY A 14 -31.03 -15.18 21.15
C GLY A 14 -30.08 -14.62 20.11
N ILE A 15 -30.41 -13.41 19.68
CA ILE A 15 -29.51 -12.48 18.99
C ILE A 15 -28.42 -12.11 20.01
N GLY A 16 -27.30 -12.82 19.92
CA GLY A 16 -26.05 -12.44 20.56
C GLY A 16 -25.59 -11.11 20.00
N SER A 17 -25.80 -10.05 20.78
CA SER A 17 -25.14 -8.76 20.64
C SER A 17 -23.62 -8.96 20.72
N GLY A 18 -22.95 -8.88 19.57
CA GLY A 18 -21.51 -8.95 19.40
C GLY A 18 -21.04 -7.76 18.55
N GLY A 19 -20.12 -6.97 19.12
CA GLY A 19 -19.74 -5.62 18.71
C GLY A 19 -19.44 -5.36 17.23
N GLY A 20 -19.92 -4.20 16.76
CA GLY A 20 -19.12 -3.17 16.09
C GLY A 20 -18.37 -3.48 14.78
N GLY A 21 -18.56 -4.64 14.15
CA GLY A 21 -18.06 -4.90 12.81
C GLY A 21 -18.96 -4.22 11.77
N GLY A 22 -18.39 -3.55 10.78
CA GLY A 22 -19.14 -3.08 9.61
C GLY A 22 -19.94 -4.23 8.97
N VAL A 23 -21.03 -3.92 8.26
CA VAL A 23 -22.04 -4.88 7.76
C VAL A 23 -21.45 -6.09 7.01
N HIS A 24 -20.21 -5.99 6.51
CA HIS A 24 -19.53 -7.05 5.75
C HIS A 24 -18.15 -7.50 6.26
N ALA A 25 -17.75 -7.12 7.49
CA ALA A 25 -16.40 -7.39 8.02
C ALA A 25 -16.00 -8.88 8.02
N GLY A 26 -16.96 -9.81 8.13
CA GLY A 26 -16.72 -11.26 8.10
C GLY A 26 -16.97 -11.93 6.75
N ALA A 27 -17.32 -11.18 5.69
CA ALA A 27 -17.65 -11.77 4.40
C ALA A 27 -16.38 -12.16 3.60
N ALA A 28 -16.43 -13.30 2.93
CA ALA A 28 -15.40 -13.74 1.99
C ALA A 28 -15.33 -12.82 0.76
N ASP A 29 -14.15 -12.72 0.14
CA ASP A 29 -13.91 -11.84 -1.00
C ASP A 29 -14.86 -12.14 -2.18
N ALA A 30 -15.18 -13.42 -2.41
CA ALA A 30 -16.12 -13.82 -3.45
C ALA A 30 -17.52 -13.24 -3.21
N ARG A 31 -17.98 -13.20 -1.96
CA ARG A 31 -19.27 -12.59 -1.60
C ARG A 31 -19.23 -11.07 -1.74
N LEU A 32 -18.16 -10.42 -1.29
CA LEU A 32 -17.97 -8.98 -1.46
C LEU A 32 -17.96 -8.59 -2.95
N THR A 33 -17.29 -9.38 -3.78
CA THR A 33 -17.23 -9.20 -5.24
C THR A 33 -18.61 -9.31 -5.88
N GLU A 34 -19.45 -10.25 -5.41
CA GLU A 34 -20.83 -10.37 -5.86
C GLU A 34 -21.66 -9.12 -5.52
N LEU A 35 -21.49 -8.59 -4.31
CA LEU A 35 -22.18 -7.39 -3.83
C LEU A 35 -21.82 -6.13 -4.62
N LEU A 36 -20.66 -6.08 -5.30
CA LEU A 36 -20.31 -4.96 -6.20
C LEU A 36 -21.27 -4.82 -7.40
N ARG A 37 -22.08 -5.84 -7.69
CA ARG A 37 -23.10 -5.81 -8.76
C ARG A 37 -24.50 -5.44 -8.24
N ALA A 38 -24.65 -5.24 -6.93
CA ALA A 38 -25.90 -4.86 -6.31
C ALA A 38 -26.19 -3.35 -6.52
N ASP A 39 -27.19 -2.83 -5.81
CA ASP A 39 -27.46 -1.40 -5.77
C ASP A 39 -26.24 -0.62 -5.21
N THR A 40 -26.16 0.68 -5.52
CA THR A 40 -25.00 1.53 -5.23
C THR A 40 -24.57 1.48 -3.76
N LYS A 41 -25.52 1.46 -2.83
CA LYS A 41 -25.28 1.47 -1.37
C LYS A 41 -24.62 0.16 -0.93
N THR A 42 -25.20 -0.97 -1.34
CA THR A 42 -24.63 -2.30 -1.08
C THR A 42 -23.24 -2.47 -1.73
N ALA A 43 -23.09 -2.02 -2.98
CA ALA A 43 -21.82 -2.09 -3.70
C ALA A 43 -20.74 -1.21 -3.04
N TYR A 44 -21.09 -0.03 -2.55
CA TYR A 44 -20.17 0.88 -1.88
C TYR A 44 -19.67 0.31 -0.55
N ALA A 45 -20.57 -0.23 0.29
CA ALA A 45 -20.19 -0.89 1.53
C ALA A 45 -19.25 -2.09 1.30
N ALA A 46 -19.52 -2.89 0.27
CA ALA A 46 -18.65 -4.01 -0.11
C ALA A 46 -17.28 -3.54 -0.63
N LEU A 47 -17.25 -2.46 -1.43
CA LEU A 47 -16.00 -1.88 -1.92
C LEU A 47 -15.14 -1.30 -0.80
N ARG A 48 -15.75 -0.68 0.21
CA ARG A 48 -15.03 -0.19 1.41
C ARG A 48 -14.33 -1.32 2.14
N GLU A 49 -15.03 -2.43 2.38
CA GLU A 49 -14.44 -3.60 3.03
C GLU A 49 -13.27 -4.17 2.20
N LEU A 50 -13.44 -4.32 0.88
CA LEU A 50 -12.38 -4.77 -0.01
C LEU A 50 -11.16 -3.82 0.00
N ARG A 51 -11.39 -2.50 0.08
CA ARG A 51 -10.31 -1.51 0.22
C ARG A 51 -9.56 -1.67 1.52
N VAL A 52 -10.26 -1.64 2.66
CA VAL A 52 -9.63 -1.79 3.99
C VAL A 52 -8.75 -3.04 4.03
N ARG A 53 -9.27 -4.16 3.51
CA ARG A 53 -8.60 -5.46 3.57
C ARG A 53 -7.37 -5.57 2.67
N HIS A 54 -7.43 -5.05 1.44
CA HIS A 54 -6.41 -5.33 0.41
C HIS A 54 -5.47 -4.16 0.13
N ARG A 55 -5.83 -2.94 0.52
CA ARG A 55 -5.05 -1.72 0.27
C ARG A 55 -3.60 -1.81 0.75
N PRO A 56 -3.26 -2.33 1.95
CA PRO A 56 -1.87 -2.39 2.39
C PRO A 56 -0.97 -3.19 1.44
N ALA A 57 -1.48 -4.29 0.89
CA ALA A 57 -0.74 -5.14 -0.03
C ALA A 57 -0.58 -4.48 -1.42
N VAL A 58 -1.65 -3.90 -1.96
CA VAL A 58 -1.61 -3.18 -3.24
C VAL A 58 -0.67 -1.97 -3.16
N LEU A 59 -0.73 -1.20 -2.07
CA LEU A 59 0.15 -0.06 -1.86
C LEU A 59 1.62 -0.49 -1.76
N ALA A 60 1.90 -1.61 -1.10
CA ALA A 60 3.25 -2.17 -1.03
C ALA A 60 3.79 -2.54 -2.41
N TYR A 61 2.96 -3.14 -3.27
CA TYR A 61 3.33 -3.40 -4.66
C TYR A 61 3.49 -2.12 -5.48
N ALA A 62 2.57 -1.17 -5.34
CA ALA A 62 2.62 0.11 -6.05
C ALA A 62 3.89 0.92 -5.71
N ARG A 63 4.43 0.78 -4.49
CA ARG A 63 5.73 1.35 -4.09
C ARG A 63 6.93 0.69 -4.80
N LEU A 64 6.82 -0.56 -5.24
CA LEU A 64 7.84 -1.20 -6.09
C LEU A 64 7.75 -0.69 -7.54
N CYS A 65 6.57 -0.22 -7.96
CA CYS A 65 6.32 0.26 -9.31
C CYS A 65 6.62 1.76 -9.49
N THR A 66 6.79 2.53 -8.42
CA THR A 66 6.84 4.00 -8.47
C THR A 66 8.01 4.57 -7.66
N THR A 67 8.43 5.78 -8.00
CA THR A 67 9.54 6.48 -7.31
C THR A 67 9.08 7.37 -6.15
N ALA A 68 7.77 7.64 -6.05
CA ALA A 68 7.19 8.53 -5.04
C ALA A 68 5.95 7.89 -4.40
N ASP A 69 5.80 8.10 -3.10
CA ASP A 69 4.70 7.52 -2.31
C ASP A 69 3.32 8.06 -2.71
N SER A 70 3.23 9.31 -3.19
CA SER A 70 2.00 9.87 -3.78
C SER A 70 1.61 9.19 -5.10
N ALA A 71 2.60 8.79 -5.91
CA ALA A 71 2.35 8.04 -7.13
C ALA A 71 1.90 6.60 -6.81
N ALA A 72 2.49 5.96 -5.78
CA ALA A 72 2.06 4.64 -5.31
C ALA A 72 0.60 4.63 -4.85
N ARG A 73 0.20 5.67 -4.11
CA ARG A 73 -1.18 5.92 -3.67
C ARG A 73 -2.15 6.04 -4.84
N GLN A 74 -1.86 6.95 -5.77
CA GLN A 74 -2.66 7.13 -6.99
C GLN A 74 -2.77 5.85 -7.82
N LEU A 75 -1.69 5.08 -7.95
CA LEU A 75 -1.70 3.81 -8.67
C LEU A 75 -2.61 2.78 -7.98
N THR A 76 -2.59 2.75 -6.65
CA THR A 76 -3.44 1.89 -5.82
C THR A 76 -4.92 2.24 -6.01
N ASP A 77 -5.27 3.52 -5.89
CA ASP A 77 -6.66 3.97 -5.99
C ASP A 77 -7.25 3.73 -7.37
N ARG A 78 -6.45 3.96 -8.43
CA ARG A 78 -6.83 3.63 -9.81
C ARG A 78 -7.02 2.13 -10.02
N ALA A 79 -6.20 1.27 -9.41
CA ALA A 79 -6.38 -0.18 -9.48
C ALA A 79 -7.69 -0.63 -8.84
N PHE A 80 -8.04 -0.10 -7.65
CA PHE A 80 -9.33 -0.38 -6.99
C PHE A 80 -10.51 0.14 -7.81
N ALA A 81 -10.42 1.36 -8.34
CA ALA A 81 -11.47 1.93 -9.17
C ALA A 81 -11.72 1.08 -10.42
N LEU A 82 -10.65 0.62 -11.08
CA LEU A 82 -10.75 -0.25 -12.25
C LEU A 82 -11.34 -1.62 -11.89
N ALA A 83 -10.91 -2.22 -10.78
CA ALA A 83 -11.46 -3.49 -10.30
C ALA A 83 -12.97 -3.40 -10.05
N ALA A 84 -13.41 -2.38 -9.32
CA ALA A 84 -14.83 -2.15 -9.05
C ALA A 84 -15.63 -1.95 -10.35
N GLN A 85 -15.07 -1.21 -11.31
CA GLN A 85 -15.69 -0.95 -12.60
C GLN A 85 -15.80 -2.20 -13.48
N GLU A 86 -14.75 -3.04 -13.52
CA GLU A 86 -14.76 -4.32 -14.25
C GLU A 86 -15.74 -5.31 -13.63
N THR A 87 -15.78 -5.41 -12.30
CA THR A 87 -16.72 -6.30 -11.59
C THR A 87 -18.17 -5.87 -11.77
N ALA A 88 -18.46 -4.56 -11.67
CA ALA A 88 -19.81 -4.03 -11.90
C ALA A 88 -20.31 -4.33 -13.33
N ARG A 89 -19.41 -4.43 -14.31
CA ARG A 89 -19.71 -4.84 -15.70
C ARG A 89 -19.73 -6.35 -15.90
N GLY A 90 -19.41 -7.14 -14.88
CA GLY A 90 -19.29 -8.60 -14.99
C GLY A 90 -18.14 -9.05 -15.90
N SER A 91 -17.11 -8.21 -16.05
CA SER A 91 -15.92 -8.48 -16.88
C SER A 91 -14.70 -8.86 -16.04
N ASP A 92 -14.86 -9.02 -14.73
CA ASP A 92 -13.75 -9.40 -13.86
C ASP A 92 -13.30 -10.84 -14.12
N PRO A 93 -11.98 -11.10 -14.15
CA PRO A 93 -11.43 -12.44 -14.36
C PRO A 93 -11.70 -13.41 -13.19
N GLY A 94 -12.21 -12.91 -12.05
CA GLY A 94 -12.36 -13.65 -10.81
C GLY A 94 -11.02 -14.07 -10.19
N GLY A 95 -11.07 -14.99 -9.24
CA GLY A 95 -9.88 -15.54 -8.59
C GLY A 95 -9.49 -14.82 -7.30
N ALA A 96 -8.18 -14.74 -7.03
CA ALA A 96 -7.66 -14.07 -5.84
C ALA A 96 -7.68 -12.54 -6.02
N TRP A 97 -8.51 -11.85 -5.24
CA TRP A 97 -8.75 -10.41 -5.38
C TRP A 97 -7.47 -9.57 -5.32
N ARG A 98 -6.57 -9.90 -4.38
CA ARG A 98 -5.28 -9.20 -4.24
C ARG A 98 -4.39 -9.36 -5.47
N HIS A 99 -4.27 -10.57 -6.01
CA HIS A 99 -3.53 -10.81 -7.27
C HIS A 99 -4.10 -9.98 -8.41
N GLN A 100 -5.42 -9.97 -8.57
CA GLN A 100 -6.09 -9.18 -9.60
C GLN A 100 -5.76 -7.68 -9.46
N LEU A 101 -5.83 -7.13 -8.24
CA LEU A 101 -5.49 -5.73 -7.99
C LEU A 101 -4.03 -5.40 -8.34
N LEU A 102 -3.08 -6.29 -8.05
CA LEU A 102 -1.68 -6.11 -8.42
C LEU A 102 -1.47 -6.13 -9.95
N LEU A 103 -2.17 -7.01 -10.67
CA LEU A 103 -2.16 -7.02 -12.13
C LEU A 103 -2.77 -5.73 -12.71
N LEU A 104 -3.86 -5.24 -12.12
CA LEU A 104 -4.48 -3.97 -12.53
C LEU A 104 -3.57 -2.78 -12.25
N ALA A 105 -2.82 -2.77 -11.14
CA ALA A 105 -1.79 -1.76 -10.90
C ALA A 105 -0.71 -1.77 -11.99
N GLY A 106 -0.28 -2.96 -12.44
CA GLY A 106 0.60 -3.10 -13.61
C GLY A 106 -0.01 -2.53 -14.89
N ARG A 107 -1.29 -2.82 -15.17
CA ARG A 107 -2.00 -2.29 -16.34
C ARG A 107 -2.15 -0.76 -16.29
N VAL A 108 -2.46 -0.20 -15.12
CA VAL A 108 -2.50 1.26 -14.94
C VAL A 108 -1.11 1.86 -15.17
N ALA A 109 -0.04 1.23 -14.68
CA ALA A 109 1.33 1.69 -14.93
C ALA A 109 1.67 1.71 -16.44
N VAL A 110 1.19 0.74 -17.23
CA VAL A 110 1.32 0.77 -18.70
C VAL A 110 0.71 2.05 -19.28
N THR A 111 -0.47 2.48 -18.81
CA THR A 111 -1.10 3.72 -19.31
C THR A 111 -0.28 4.98 -19.01
N TRP A 112 0.51 4.98 -17.94
CA TRP A 112 1.36 6.12 -17.58
C TRP A 112 2.58 6.25 -18.48
N THR A 113 2.97 5.18 -19.18
CA THR A 113 4.14 5.21 -20.07
C THR A 113 3.98 6.17 -21.25
N GLY A 114 2.73 6.50 -21.62
CA GLY A 114 2.38 7.37 -22.74
C GLY A 114 2.20 8.85 -22.39
N ASP A 115 2.33 9.26 -21.12
CA ASP A 115 2.15 10.65 -20.69
C ASP A 115 3.21 11.11 -19.67
N GLU A 116 3.05 12.31 -19.13
CA GLU A 116 4.00 12.93 -18.19
C GLU A 116 4.19 12.13 -16.89
N ARG A 117 3.26 11.23 -16.54
CA ARG A 117 3.36 10.37 -15.36
C ARG A 117 4.40 9.27 -15.52
N ALA A 118 4.92 9.01 -16.73
CA ALA A 118 6.01 8.06 -16.96
C ALA A 118 7.21 8.31 -16.03
N GLY A 119 7.52 9.59 -15.73
CA GLY A 119 8.61 9.97 -14.82
C GLY A 119 8.38 9.61 -13.35
N ARG A 120 7.17 9.18 -12.98
CA ARG A 120 6.79 8.77 -11.62
C ARG A 120 6.95 7.25 -11.40
N LEU A 121 7.18 6.48 -12.46
CA LEU A 121 7.40 5.04 -12.39
C LEU A 121 8.86 4.71 -12.02
N ASP A 122 9.07 3.54 -11.42
CA ASP A 122 10.41 2.99 -11.26
C ASP A 122 11.12 2.90 -12.62
N PRO A 123 12.40 3.34 -12.75
CA PRO A 123 13.10 3.33 -14.03
C PRO A 123 13.24 1.94 -14.67
N GLY A 124 13.42 0.90 -13.85
CA GLY A 124 13.52 -0.49 -14.31
C GLY A 124 12.18 -1.01 -14.82
N LEU A 125 11.09 -0.72 -14.10
CA LEU A 125 9.74 -1.01 -14.57
C LEU A 125 9.47 -0.28 -15.89
N LEU A 126 9.74 1.02 -15.97
CA LEU A 126 9.49 1.83 -17.16
C LEU A 126 10.22 1.27 -18.39
N ALA A 127 11.49 0.86 -18.23
CA ALA A 127 12.25 0.22 -19.31
C ALA A 127 11.59 -1.09 -19.76
N ARG A 128 11.15 -1.94 -18.82
CA ARG A 128 10.47 -3.21 -19.10
C ARG A 128 9.12 -2.99 -19.79
N LEU A 129 8.32 -2.02 -19.34
CA LEU A 129 7.02 -1.71 -19.93
C LEU A 129 7.14 -1.15 -21.35
N ARG A 130 8.17 -0.33 -21.63
CA ARG A 130 8.43 0.18 -22.99
C ARG A 130 8.94 -0.88 -23.95
N ALA A 131 9.68 -1.86 -23.44
CA ALA A 131 10.10 -3.02 -24.22
C ALA A 131 8.93 -3.99 -24.47
N ALA A 132 7.96 -4.01 -23.55
CA ALA A 132 6.71 -4.73 -23.73
C ALA A 132 5.77 -3.94 -24.67
N GLY A 133 4.90 -4.66 -25.38
CA GLY A 133 3.87 -4.04 -26.23
C GLY A 133 2.79 -3.31 -25.40
N PRO A 134 1.70 -2.86 -26.05
CA PRO A 134 0.63 -2.09 -25.38
C PRO A 134 -0.09 -2.84 -24.25
N GLU A 135 -0.01 -4.17 -24.23
CA GLU A 135 -0.59 -5.02 -23.17
C GLU A 135 0.33 -5.18 -21.94
N GLY A 136 1.58 -4.71 -22.02
CA GLY A 136 2.59 -4.93 -20.99
C GLY A 136 3.19 -6.35 -21.00
N PRO A 137 4.13 -6.63 -20.09
CA PRO A 137 4.78 -7.94 -20.00
C PRO A 137 3.82 -8.98 -19.40
N THR A 138 3.63 -10.11 -20.07
CA THR A 138 2.85 -11.23 -19.55
C THR A 138 3.71 -12.10 -18.63
N PRO A 139 3.32 -12.29 -17.35
CA PRO A 139 4.03 -13.20 -16.44
C PRO A 139 3.95 -14.67 -16.93
N PRO A 140 5.04 -15.45 -16.84
CA PRO A 140 5.13 -16.77 -17.46
C PRO A 140 4.17 -17.82 -16.87
N LEU A 141 3.78 -17.68 -15.59
CA LEU A 141 2.87 -18.62 -14.93
C LEU A 141 1.39 -18.19 -15.01
N LEU A 142 1.10 -17.01 -15.57
CA LEU A 142 -0.22 -16.38 -15.48
C LEU A 142 -1.32 -17.19 -16.18
N ASP A 143 -1.05 -17.70 -17.38
CA ASP A 143 -2.06 -18.46 -18.15
C ASP A 143 -2.40 -19.79 -17.45
N ALA A 144 -1.37 -20.48 -16.95
CA ALA A 144 -1.53 -21.68 -16.16
C ALA A 144 -2.34 -21.42 -14.89
N PHE A 145 -2.04 -20.33 -14.18
CA PHE A 145 -2.75 -19.93 -12.98
C PHE A 145 -4.22 -19.61 -13.25
N ARG A 146 -4.51 -18.82 -14.30
CA ARG A 146 -5.88 -18.45 -14.69
C ARG A 146 -6.72 -19.64 -15.14
N SER A 147 -6.10 -20.71 -15.64
CA SER A 147 -6.80 -21.94 -16.02
C SER A 147 -7.34 -22.75 -14.82
N LEU A 148 -6.85 -22.47 -13.60
CA LEU A 148 -7.26 -23.17 -12.40
C LEU A 148 -8.58 -22.63 -11.84
N PRO A 149 -9.35 -23.43 -11.07
CA PRO A 149 -10.51 -22.92 -10.34
C PRO A 149 -10.14 -21.80 -9.36
N SER A 150 -11.04 -20.83 -9.14
CA SER A 150 -10.79 -19.67 -8.26
C SER A 150 -10.36 -20.06 -6.84
N ARG A 151 -10.88 -21.18 -6.30
CA ARG A 151 -10.46 -21.72 -5.00
C ARG A 151 -8.97 -22.09 -4.99
N VAL A 152 -8.49 -22.74 -6.05
CA VAL A 152 -7.09 -23.16 -6.19
C VAL A 152 -6.18 -21.94 -6.38
N GLN A 153 -6.61 -20.98 -7.21
CA GLN A 153 -5.91 -19.69 -7.37
C GLN A 153 -5.74 -18.97 -6.01
N GLY A 154 -6.81 -18.92 -5.22
CA GLY A 154 -6.82 -18.34 -3.89
C GLY A 154 -5.85 -19.00 -2.91
N LEU A 155 -5.83 -20.34 -2.87
CA LEU A 155 -4.91 -21.10 -2.00
C LEU A 155 -3.45 -20.87 -2.38
N VAL A 156 -3.13 -20.85 -3.68
CA VAL A 156 -1.78 -20.54 -4.15
C VAL A 156 -1.40 -19.11 -3.79
N TRP A 157 -2.28 -18.14 -4.06
CA TRP A 157 -1.94 -16.73 -3.84
C TRP A 157 -1.82 -16.39 -2.35
N TYR A 158 -2.88 -16.59 -1.56
CA TYR A 158 -2.87 -16.20 -0.16
C TYR A 158 -2.01 -17.14 0.72
N GLY A 159 -2.07 -18.44 0.47
CA GLY A 159 -1.35 -19.43 1.28
C GLY A 159 0.15 -19.52 0.97
N ILE A 160 0.55 -19.38 -0.31
CA ILE A 160 1.95 -19.57 -0.71
C ILE A 160 2.66 -18.25 -1.02
N VAL A 161 2.05 -17.37 -1.84
CA VAL A 161 2.68 -16.11 -2.27
C VAL A 161 2.63 -15.03 -1.18
N GLU A 162 1.50 -14.87 -0.51
CA GLU A 162 1.35 -13.86 0.56
C GLU A 162 1.75 -14.39 1.94
N GLN A 163 1.83 -15.72 2.08
CA GLN A 163 2.04 -16.42 3.36
C GLN A 163 1.09 -15.91 4.46
N GLU A 164 -0.17 -15.68 4.08
CA GLU A 164 -1.21 -15.31 5.04
C GLU A 164 -1.44 -16.47 6.01
N PRO A 165 -1.68 -16.19 7.31
CA PRO A 165 -2.12 -17.21 8.25
C PRO A 165 -3.30 -18.02 7.72
N GLU A 166 -3.38 -19.30 8.11
CA GLU A 166 -4.41 -20.22 7.62
C GLU A 166 -5.82 -19.69 7.90
N GLU A 167 -6.05 -19.08 9.07
CA GLU A 167 -7.32 -18.45 9.44
C GLU A 167 -7.67 -17.25 8.55
N ASN A 168 -6.69 -16.39 8.24
CA ASN A 168 -6.91 -15.24 7.36
C ASN A 168 -7.24 -15.71 5.95
N THR A 169 -6.47 -16.68 5.44
CA THR A 169 -6.71 -17.29 4.13
C THR A 169 -8.09 -17.93 4.06
N ALA A 170 -8.50 -18.63 5.13
CA ALA A 170 -9.83 -19.23 5.26
C ALA A 170 -10.94 -18.16 5.19
N GLY A 171 -10.80 -17.06 5.94
CA GLY A 171 -11.75 -15.95 5.91
C GLY A 171 -11.85 -15.25 4.54
N LEU A 172 -10.71 -15.01 3.90
CA LEU A 172 -10.65 -14.42 2.55
C LEU A 172 -11.37 -15.28 1.50
N LEU A 173 -11.17 -16.60 1.56
CA LEU A 173 -11.68 -17.54 0.57
C LEU A 173 -13.04 -18.14 0.92
N GLY A 174 -13.56 -17.92 2.13
CA GLY A 174 -14.77 -18.57 2.63
C GLY A 174 -14.59 -20.09 2.82
N LEU A 175 -13.41 -20.51 3.23
CA LEU A 175 -13.03 -21.91 3.49
C LEU A 175 -12.88 -22.15 5.00
N THR A 176 -12.69 -23.41 5.41
CA THR A 176 -12.22 -23.71 6.77
C THR A 176 -10.70 -23.65 6.86
N ARG A 177 -10.16 -23.60 8.09
CA ARG A 177 -8.71 -23.66 8.32
C ARG A 177 -8.12 -24.97 7.79
N GLU A 178 -8.84 -26.08 7.97
CA GLU A 178 -8.45 -27.41 7.50
C GLU A 178 -8.41 -27.47 5.97
N ASP A 179 -9.41 -26.87 5.30
CA ASP A 179 -9.43 -26.75 3.84
C ASP A 179 -8.18 -26.04 3.30
N VAL A 180 -7.69 -25.02 4.00
CA VAL A 180 -6.45 -24.31 3.64
C VAL A 180 -5.22 -25.19 3.88
N THR A 181 -5.13 -25.78 5.07
CA THR A 181 -3.99 -26.63 5.49
C THR A 181 -3.78 -27.79 4.51
N TYR A 182 -4.85 -28.53 4.20
CA TYR A 182 -4.77 -29.69 3.30
C TYR A 182 -4.86 -29.33 1.82
N GLY A 183 -5.37 -28.14 1.48
CA GLY A 183 -5.57 -27.71 0.09
C GLY A 183 -4.36 -27.03 -0.55
N THR A 184 -3.44 -26.47 0.23
CA THR A 184 -2.34 -25.63 -0.29
C THR A 184 -1.33 -26.41 -1.14
N GLU A 185 -0.82 -27.54 -0.66
CA GLU A 185 0.14 -28.36 -1.43
C GLU A 185 -0.51 -28.95 -2.71
N PRO A 186 -1.72 -29.54 -2.68
CA PRO A 186 -2.41 -29.94 -3.91
C PRO A 186 -2.63 -28.79 -4.89
N ALA A 187 -2.89 -27.57 -4.41
CA ALA A 187 -3.06 -26.40 -5.26
C ALA A 187 -1.77 -26.02 -6.00
N LEU A 188 -0.62 -26.08 -5.31
CA LEU A 188 0.70 -25.91 -5.93
C LEU A 188 0.98 -26.96 -7.00
N GLN A 189 0.68 -28.23 -6.72
CA GLN A 189 0.86 -29.32 -7.68
C GLN A 189 -0.05 -29.16 -8.91
N ALA A 190 -1.28 -28.70 -8.72
CA ALA A 190 -2.20 -28.40 -9.81
C ALA A 190 -1.67 -27.28 -10.72
N LEU A 191 -1.07 -26.23 -10.13
CA LEU A 191 -0.42 -25.16 -10.89
C LEU A 191 0.79 -25.67 -11.69
N ARG A 192 1.71 -26.42 -11.05
CA ARG A 192 2.88 -27.00 -11.72
C ARG A 192 2.47 -27.88 -12.91
N ALA A 193 1.46 -28.72 -12.72
CA ALA A 193 0.92 -29.57 -13.78
C ALA A 193 0.27 -28.77 -14.91
N SER A 194 -0.52 -27.73 -14.58
CA SER A 194 -1.15 -26.87 -15.58
C SER A 194 -0.12 -26.08 -16.40
N PHE A 195 0.91 -25.53 -15.73
CA PHE A 195 2.01 -24.84 -16.36
C PHE A 195 2.75 -25.77 -17.32
N LEU A 196 3.20 -26.93 -16.85
CA LEU A 196 3.96 -27.85 -17.70
C LEU A 196 3.12 -28.30 -18.91
N LYS A 197 1.84 -28.62 -18.70
CA LYS A 197 0.94 -29.03 -19.80
C LYS A 197 0.78 -27.93 -20.83
N SER A 198 0.43 -26.72 -20.41
CA SER A 198 0.17 -25.58 -21.31
C SER A 198 1.44 -25.11 -22.01
N HIS A 199 2.56 -25.04 -21.27
CA HIS A 199 3.86 -24.71 -21.83
C HIS A 199 4.25 -25.71 -22.90
N LEU A 200 4.35 -27.01 -22.60
CA LEU A 200 4.74 -28.02 -23.61
C LEU A 200 3.77 -28.08 -24.81
N ALA A 201 2.49 -27.75 -24.64
CA ALA A 201 1.52 -27.69 -25.74
C ALA A 201 1.75 -26.50 -26.69
N ALA A 202 2.37 -25.42 -26.21
CA ALA A 202 2.79 -24.28 -27.02
C ALA A 202 4.11 -24.53 -27.78
N SER A 203 4.80 -25.65 -27.52
CA SER A 203 6.01 -26.03 -28.25
C SER A 203 5.70 -26.37 -29.71
N GLY A 204 6.60 -25.96 -30.62
CA GLY A 204 6.57 -26.38 -32.02
C GLY A 204 7.05 -27.82 -32.25
N ASP A 205 7.67 -28.47 -31.25
CA ASP A 205 8.14 -29.86 -31.34
C ASP A 205 7.14 -30.79 -30.61
N PRO A 206 6.43 -31.69 -31.33
CA PRO A 206 5.47 -32.60 -30.70
C PRO A 206 6.12 -33.58 -29.72
N ARG A 207 7.43 -33.86 -29.84
CA ARG A 207 8.17 -34.76 -28.94
C ARG A 207 8.26 -34.22 -27.51
N CYS A 208 8.09 -32.91 -27.30
CA CYS A 208 8.12 -32.30 -25.97
C CYS A 208 7.10 -32.93 -25.02
N GLN A 209 5.96 -33.40 -25.53
CA GLN A 209 4.93 -34.06 -24.72
C GLN A 209 5.41 -35.39 -24.11
N ASP A 210 6.30 -36.12 -24.80
CA ASP A 210 6.85 -37.38 -24.32
C ASP A 210 7.77 -37.17 -23.09
N PHE A 211 8.36 -35.99 -22.97
CA PHE A 211 9.23 -35.61 -21.85
C PHE A 211 8.48 -35.08 -20.64
N ARG A 212 7.16 -34.85 -20.70
CA ARG A 212 6.36 -34.29 -19.58
C ARG A 212 6.58 -35.04 -18.27
N ARG A 213 6.43 -36.37 -18.29
CA ARG A 213 6.61 -37.20 -17.09
C ARG A 213 8.05 -37.20 -16.60
N LEU A 214 9.03 -37.19 -17.50
CA LEU A 214 10.44 -37.12 -17.11
C LEU A 214 10.74 -35.80 -16.39
N ILE A 215 10.18 -34.69 -16.87
CA ILE A 215 10.28 -33.38 -16.20
C ILE A 215 9.64 -33.47 -14.82
N GLU A 216 8.39 -33.92 -14.70
CA GLU A 216 7.67 -34.06 -13.42
C GLU A 216 8.46 -34.88 -12.39
N GLU A 217 9.05 -36.01 -12.81
CA GLU A 217 9.87 -36.88 -11.94
C GLU A 217 11.20 -36.21 -11.54
N SER A 218 11.77 -35.38 -12.40
CA SER A 218 13.06 -34.71 -12.18
C SER A 218 12.97 -33.46 -11.29
N VAL A 219 11.78 -32.88 -11.15
CA VAL A 219 11.51 -31.67 -10.34
C VAL A 219 10.75 -31.98 -9.05
N ARG A 220 10.63 -33.26 -8.68
CA ARG A 220 10.01 -33.65 -7.40
C ARG A 220 10.75 -32.99 -6.22
N PRO A 221 10.02 -32.52 -5.19
CA PRO A 221 10.64 -32.04 -3.95
C PRO A 221 11.49 -33.15 -3.30
N ASP A 222 10.90 -34.34 -3.20
CA ASP A 222 11.55 -35.50 -2.61
C ASP A 222 12.07 -36.46 -3.69
N SER A 223 13.36 -36.79 -3.62
CA SER A 223 14.01 -37.78 -4.48
C SER A 223 13.83 -37.53 -5.99
N PRO A 224 14.35 -36.39 -6.52
CA PRO A 224 14.27 -36.08 -7.94
C PRO A 224 14.96 -37.16 -8.78
N ARG A 225 14.29 -37.58 -9.86
CA ARG A 225 14.81 -38.62 -10.77
C ARG A 225 15.36 -37.98 -12.04
N HIS A 226 16.67 -38.04 -12.20
CA HIS A 226 17.33 -37.51 -13.40
C HIS A 226 17.30 -38.52 -14.55
N SER A 227 17.04 -38.04 -15.76
CA SER A 227 17.09 -38.83 -17.01
C SER A 227 18.15 -38.25 -17.94
N THR A 228 18.96 -39.14 -18.53
CA THR A 228 19.94 -38.77 -19.57
C THR A 228 19.27 -38.25 -20.83
N ASP A 229 18.15 -38.85 -21.20
CA ASP A 229 17.42 -38.53 -22.43
C ASP A 229 16.75 -37.15 -22.30
N LEU A 230 16.19 -36.86 -21.13
CA LEU A 230 15.66 -35.52 -20.83
C LEU A 230 16.78 -34.47 -20.91
N ARG A 231 17.94 -34.76 -20.33
CA ARG A 231 19.09 -33.83 -20.38
C ARG A 231 19.56 -33.57 -21.82
N ALA A 232 19.62 -34.62 -22.65
CA ALA A 232 19.96 -34.49 -24.05
C ALA A 232 18.93 -33.63 -24.80
N HIS A 233 17.63 -33.84 -24.56
CA HIS A 233 16.59 -33.03 -25.20
C HIS A 233 16.61 -31.57 -24.77
N MET A 234 16.80 -31.27 -23.47
CA MET A 234 16.87 -29.89 -22.97
C MET A 234 18.08 -29.12 -23.51
N ALA A 235 19.16 -29.80 -23.92
CA ALA A 235 20.28 -29.16 -24.59
C ALA A 235 19.94 -28.63 -25.99
N GLU A 236 18.88 -29.16 -26.62
CA GLU A 236 18.44 -28.80 -27.98
C GLU A 236 17.10 -28.06 -27.98
N CYS A 237 16.29 -28.17 -26.93
CA CYS A 237 14.95 -27.61 -26.82
C CYS A 237 14.87 -26.60 -25.67
N ALA A 238 14.88 -25.30 -26.02
CA ALA A 238 14.72 -24.21 -25.06
C ALA A 238 13.40 -24.30 -24.28
N HIS A 239 12.32 -24.80 -24.91
CA HIS A 239 11.00 -24.92 -24.28
C HIS A 239 11.00 -25.91 -23.10
N CYS A 240 11.63 -27.08 -23.28
CA CYS A 240 11.77 -28.05 -22.20
C CYS A 240 12.79 -27.61 -21.15
N ALA A 241 13.85 -26.89 -21.55
CA ALA A 241 14.82 -26.32 -20.62
C ALA A 241 14.17 -25.28 -19.71
N THR A 242 13.44 -24.31 -20.27
CA THR A 242 12.70 -23.29 -19.50
C THR A 242 11.65 -23.93 -18.59
N ALA A 243 10.88 -24.91 -19.08
CA ALA A 243 9.90 -25.60 -18.23
C ALA A 243 10.56 -26.28 -17.02
N TYR A 244 11.73 -26.91 -17.23
CA TYR A 244 12.49 -27.55 -16.15
C TYR A 244 13.05 -26.54 -15.16
N GLU A 245 13.60 -25.41 -15.64
CA GLU A 245 14.12 -24.34 -14.80
C GLU A 245 13.03 -23.68 -13.95
N GLU A 246 11.90 -23.31 -14.55
CA GLU A 246 10.76 -22.72 -13.85
C GLU A 246 10.20 -23.67 -12.77
N LEU A 247 10.01 -24.95 -13.10
CA LEU A 247 9.54 -25.94 -12.13
C LEU A 247 10.57 -26.23 -11.03
N SER A 248 11.87 -26.17 -11.34
CA SER A 248 12.93 -26.29 -10.34
C SER A 248 12.97 -25.09 -9.41
N ALA A 249 12.82 -23.87 -9.93
CA ALA A 249 12.71 -22.65 -9.13
C ALA A 249 11.49 -22.72 -8.20
N LEU A 250 10.34 -23.17 -8.73
CA LEU A 250 9.13 -23.38 -7.92
C LEU A 250 9.29 -24.49 -6.88
N ARG A 251 10.16 -25.49 -7.10
CA ARG A 251 10.48 -26.52 -6.10
C ARG A 251 11.32 -25.93 -4.98
N ASP A 252 12.35 -25.16 -5.33
CA ASP A 252 13.37 -24.70 -4.39
C ASP A 252 12.89 -23.51 -3.55
N ASP A 253 12.15 -22.57 -4.15
CA ASP A 253 11.51 -21.45 -3.45
C ASP A 253 10.13 -21.17 -4.07
N PRO A 254 9.08 -21.94 -3.69
CA PRO A 254 7.75 -21.76 -4.23
C PRO A 254 7.19 -20.36 -3.94
N HIS A 255 7.56 -19.73 -2.84
CA HIS A 255 7.03 -18.44 -2.45
C HIS A 255 7.50 -17.33 -3.41
N THR A 256 8.81 -17.11 -3.54
CA THR A 256 9.30 -16.02 -4.40
C THR A 256 9.25 -16.37 -5.88
N GLY A 257 9.40 -17.66 -6.24
CA GLY A 257 9.26 -18.13 -7.61
C GLY A 257 7.86 -17.91 -8.16
N LEU A 258 6.81 -18.18 -7.36
CA LEU A 258 5.44 -17.87 -7.76
C LEU A 258 5.20 -16.36 -7.86
N ALA A 259 5.71 -15.57 -6.91
CA ALA A 259 5.53 -14.12 -6.94
C ALA A 259 6.14 -13.51 -8.21
N GLU A 260 7.37 -13.91 -8.58
CA GLU A 260 8.04 -13.46 -9.81
C GLU A 260 7.35 -13.99 -11.08
N GLY A 261 6.88 -15.24 -11.06
CA GLY A 261 6.21 -15.85 -12.22
C GLY A 261 4.77 -15.37 -12.45
N LEU A 262 4.11 -14.78 -11.44
CA LEU A 262 2.70 -14.34 -11.50
C LEU A 262 2.52 -12.81 -11.53
N LEU A 263 3.57 -12.04 -11.29
CA LEU A 263 3.55 -10.57 -11.33
C LEU A 263 4.36 -10.02 -12.51
N PRO A 264 3.93 -8.90 -13.12
CA PRO A 264 4.64 -8.33 -14.27
C PRO A 264 5.97 -7.64 -13.88
N TRP A 265 6.17 -7.36 -12.59
CA TRP A 265 7.34 -6.65 -12.09
C TRP A 265 7.62 -6.95 -10.61
N GLY A 266 8.90 -7.09 -10.25
CA GLY A 266 9.36 -7.07 -8.87
C GLY A 266 8.70 -8.12 -7.96
N GLY A 267 8.34 -9.28 -8.49
CA GLY A 267 7.60 -10.29 -7.76
C GLY A 267 8.38 -10.86 -6.59
N THR A 268 9.68 -11.13 -6.76
CA THR A 268 10.56 -11.54 -5.64
C THR A 268 10.59 -10.49 -4.52
N ALA A 269 10.71 -9.20 -4.86
CA ALA A 269 10.71 -8.11 -3.87
C ALA A 269 9.35 -7.96 -3.18
N TYR A 270 8.26 -8.20 -3.90
CA TYR A 270 6.91 -8.20 -3.36
C TYR A 270 6.69 -9.34 -2.37
N GLY A 271 6.99 -10.59 -2.76
CA GLY A 271 6.79 -11.78 -1.93
C GLY A 271 7.62 -11.71 -0.64
N THR A 272 8.90 -11.37 -0.74
CA THR A 272 9.75 -11.17 0.46
C THR A 272 9.18 -10.13 1.43
N GLY A 273 8.61 -9.04 0.92
CA GLY A 273 7.91 -8.05 1.73
C GLY A 273 6.56 -8.53 2.29
N ALA A 274 5.86 -9.44 1.60
CA ALA A 274 4.58 -9.99 2.04
C ALA A 274 4.73 -10.85 3.30
N ALA A 275 5.70 -11.77 3.32
CA ALA A 275 6.02 -12.57 4.50
C ALA A 275 6.28 -11.70 5.75
N ALA A 276 7.00 -10.58 5.58
CA ALA A 276 7.26 -9.64 6.67
C ALA A 276 5.99 -8.95 7.19
N ARG A 277 5.02 -8.66 6.32
CA ARG A 277 3.71 -8.07 6.71
C ARG A 277 2.86 -9.08 7.47
N SER A 278 2.80 -10.33 6.99
CA SER A 278 2.04 -11.43 7.62
C SER A 278 2.58 -11.77 9.01
N HIS A 279 3.89 -11.69 9.23
CA HIS A 279 4.48 -11.87 10.56
C HIS A 279 4.20 -10.71 11.53
N ALA A 280 4.04 -9.47 11.04
CA ALA A 280 3.72 -8.32 11.87
C ALA A 280 2.26 -8.35 12.38
N THR A 281 1.32 -8.83 11.54
CA THR A 281 -0.09 -8.99 11.93
C THR A 281 -0.27 -10.13 12.94
N ALA A 282 0.43 -11.26 12.77
CA ALA A 282 0.38 -12.40 13.71
C ALA A 282 0.93 -12.06 15.12
N GLN A 283 1.99 -11.24 15.20
CA GLN A 283 2.55 -10.79 16.47
C GLN A 283 1.63 -9.80 17.21
N THR A 284 0.84 -9.02 16.47
CA THR A 284 -0.10 -8.06 17.06
C THR A 284 -1.29 -8.76 17.74
N GLN A 285 -1.74 -9.91 17.21
CA GLN A 285 -2.81 -10.70 17.83
C GLN A 285 -2.35 -11.48 19.09
N SER A 286 -1.05 -11.68 19.25
CA SER A 286 -0.46 -12.41 20.40
C SER A 286 0.03 -11.49 21.52
N ALA A 287 0.02 -10.16 21.30
CA ALA A 287 0.48 -9.18 22.27
C ALA A 287 -0.58 -8.92 23.35
N THR A 288 -0.65 -9.83 24.32
CA THR A 288 -1.05 -9.45 25.68
C THR A 288 -0.16 -8.31 26.15
N TRP A 289 -0.76 -7.29 26.76
CA TRP A 289 -0.06 -6.07 27.17
C TRP A 289 1.06 -6.40 28.15
N GLY A 290 2.31 -6.30 27.69
CA GLY A 290 3.47 -6.57 28.52
C GLY A 290 4.79 -6.39 27.78
N SER A 291 5.46 -5.27 28.10
CA SER A 291 6.87 -4.94 27.81
C SER A 291 7.13 -4.17 26.51
N LEU A 292 7.39 -2.88 26.68
CA LEU A 292 8.12 -2.04 25.72
C LEU A 292 9.54 -2.58 25.57
N ALA A 293 9.78 -3.43 24.57
CA ALA A 293 11.11 -3.82 24.15
C ALA A 293 11.64 -2.77 23.15
N ALA A 294 12.69 -2.06 23.58
CA ALA A 294 13.42 -1.08 22.78
C ALA A 294 13.96 -1.69 21.48
N TRP A 295 13.65 -1.07 20.35
CA TRP A 295 14.26 -1.38 19.06
C TRP A 295 15.72 -0.88 19.03
N PRO A 296 16.70 -1.69 18.59
CA PRO A 296 18.04 -1.18 18.34
C PRO A 296 18.10 -0.43 16.99
N PRO A 297 18.98 0.57 16.85
CA PRO A 297 19.07 1.35 15.63
C PRO A 297 19.71 0.56 14.48
N SER A 298 19.22 0.86 13.29
CA SER A 298 19.68 0.38 11.99
C SER A 298 21.17 0.65 11.75
N ARG A 299 21.96 -0.42 11.62
CA ARG A 299 23.33 -0.32 11.09
C ARG A 299 23.26 -0.28 9.57
N ARG A 300 23.48 0.92 9.02
CA ARG A 300 23.83 1.11 7.61
C ARG A 300 25.18 0.43 7.38
N LEU A 301 25.20 -0.68 6.65
CA LEU A 301 26.42 -1.23 6.08
C LEU A 301 26.70 -0.50 4.77
N VAL A 302 27.74 0.35 4.81
CA VAL A 302 28.43 0.87 3.64
C VAL A 302 29.24 -0.29 3.06
N LEU A 303 28.82 -0.83 1.91
CA LEU A 303 29.68 -1.72 1.14
C LEU A 303 30.67 -0.86 0.36
N ALA A 304 31.89 -0.80 0.89
CA ALA A 304 33.04 -0.28 0.18
C ALA A 304 33.42 -1.23 -0.96
N SER A 305 33.51 -0.67 -2.15
CA SER A 305 34.07 -1.24 -3.37
C SER A 305 35.49 -1.79 -3.17
N ALA A 306 35.70 -3.07 -3.44
CA ALA A 306 37.02 -3.67 -3.64
C ALA A 306 37.11 -4.17 -5.08
N ALA A 307 37.62 -3.30 -5.96
CA ALA A 307 38.10 -3.66 -7.28
C ALA A 307 39.63 -3.60 -7.25
N LEU A 308 40.32 -4.75 -7.31
CA LEU A 308 41.65 -4.83 -7.89
C LEU A 308 42.09 -6.28 -8.17
N GLY A 309 42.50 -6.51 -9.42
CA GLY A 309 43.62 -7.39 -9.75
C GLY A 309 43.26 -8.80 -10.18
N VAL A 310 43.09 -9.03 -11.50
CA VAL A 310 43.91 -9.93 -12.35
C VAL A 310 43.52 -9.67 -13.80
N ALA A 311 44.35 -8.95 -14.56
CA ALA A 311 44.36 -9.01 -16.05
C ALA A 311 45.60 -8.27 -16.59
N LEU A 312 46.77 -8.91 -16.51
CA LEU A 312 47.93 -8.57 -17.35
C LEU A 312 48.52 -9.86 -17.90
N ALA A 313 48.74 -9.84 -19.22
CA ALA A 313 49.30 -10.87 -20.12
C ALA A 313 48.35 -12.05 -20.45
N PRO A 314 48.08 -12.37 -21.75
CA PRO A 314 48.93 -12.14 -22.92
C PRO A 314 48.19 -11.60 -24.18
N LEU A 315 48.64 -10.49 -24.75
CA LEU A 315 48.42 -10.17 -26.16
C LEU A 315 49.69 -9.54 -26.74
N LEU A 316 50.73 -10.37 -26.84
CA LEU A 316 52.08 -9.99 -27.29
C LEU A 316 52.51 -10.87 -28.46
N LEU A 317 51.62 -11.11 -29.43
CA LEU A 317 51.90 -11.86 -30.65
C LEU A 317 50.75 -11.60 -31.65
N PHE A 318 50.73 -10.44 -32.33
CA PHE A 318 50.22 -10.31 -33.72
C PHE A 318 50.35 -8.88 -34.30
N LEU A 319 51.50 -8.22 -34.13
CA LEU A 319 51.83 -7.03 -34.93
C LEU A 319 53.25 -7.12 -35.47
N VAL A 320 53.45 -8.11 -36.35
CA VAL A 320 54.49 -8.09 -37.38
C VAL A 320 53.75 -8.29 -38.70
N SER A 321 53.35 -7.18 -39.31
CA SER A 321 53.34 -7.01 -40.76
C SER A 321 53.13 -5.53 -41.05
N SER A 322 54.26 -4.82 -41.19
CA SER A 322 54.30 -3.49 -41.78
C SER A 322 54.55 -3.65 -43.27
N GLY A 323 53.77 -2.95 -44.10
CA GLY A 323 54.01 -2.82 -45.54
C GLY A 323 53.05 -1.79 -46.12
N GLY A 324 53.50 -0.55 -46.21
CA GLY A 324 52.69 0.60 -46.64
C GLY A 324 52.65 0.84 -48.15
N SER A 325 51.81 1.80 -48.55
CA SER A 325 52.09 2.95 -49.45
C SER A 325 50.78 3.55 -49.99
N GLN A 326 50.71 4.88 -50.02
CA GLN A 326 49.70 5.80 -50.59
C GLN A 326 49.65 5.72 -52.15
N PRO A 327 48.70 6.34 -52.90
CA PRO A 327 48.35 7.78 -52.83
C PRO A 327 46.87 8.21 -53.09
N ASP A 328 46.60 9.46 -52.68
CA ASP A 328 45.73 10.55 -53.19
C ASP A 328 44.41 10.27 -53.94
N THR A 329 43.33 11.00 -53.58
CA THR A 329 42.69 12.07 -54.39
C THR A 329 41.59 12.81 -53.59
N ALA A 330 41.44 14.10 -53.88
CA ALA A 330 40.67 15.16 -53.22
C ALA A 330 39.12 15.08 -53.26
N GLY A 331 38.48 15.83 -52.36
CA GLY A 331 37.03 16.13 -52.38
C GLY A 331 36.62 17.14 -51.30
N SER A 332 36.32 18.37 -51.72
CA SER A 332 36.18 19.64 -50.96
C SER A 332 34.87 19.85 -50.17
N ALA A 333 34.94 20.81 -49.24
CA ALA A 333 33.90 21.72 -48.69
C ALA A 333 32.90 21.17 -47.63
N GLY A 334 32.60 21.84 -46.52
CA GLY A 334 33.02 23.14 -45.98
C GLY A 334 32.47 23.32 -44.55
N THR A 335 33.14 24.12 -43.73
CA THR A 335 32.75 24.48 -42.36
C THR A 335 31.91 25.77 -42.37
N PRO A 336 31.04 25.99 -41.36
CA PRO A 336 31.20 27.24 -40.63
C PRO A 336 31.16 27.10 -39.10
N VAL A 337 31.86 28.07 -38.52
CA VAL A 337 32.29 28.31 -37.14
C VAL A 337 31.11 28.69 -36.21
N PRO A 338 31.13 28.32 -34.92
CA PRO A 338 30.23 28.87 -33.90
C PRO A 338 30.80 30.15 -33.24
N PRO A 339 29.99 31.14 -32.82
CA PRO A 339 30.46 32.22 -31.97
C PRO A 339 30.47 31.84 -30.48
N ALA A 340 31.35 32.54 -29.77
CA ALA A 340 31.92 32.23 -28.47
C ALA A 340 31.04 32.52 -27.25
N ALA A 341 31.50 31.94 -26.14
CA ALA A 341 31.03 32.09 -24.76
C ALA A 341 31.10 33.53 -24.21
N VAL A 342 30.22 33.80 -23.24
CA VAL A 342 30.36 34.93 -22.30
C VAL A 342 30.50 34.35 -20.90
N THR A 343 31.69 34.52 -20.32
CA THR A 343 32.04 34.18 -18.94
C THR A 343 31.79 35.42 -18.08
N VAL A 344 31.06 35.28 -16.97
CA VAL A 344 31.03 36.32 -15.91
C VAL A 344 31.58 35.71 -14.63
N THR A 345 32.79 36.13 -14.32
CA THR A 345 33.51 35.89 -13.06
C THR A 345 33.09 36.98 -12.06
N ALA A 346 32.75 36.60 -10.83
CA ALA A 346 32.63 37.54 -9.71
C ALA A 346 33.50 37.06 -8.56
N THR A 347 34.51 37.87 -8.26
CA THR A 347 35.58 37.65 -7.28
C THR A 347 35.23 38.34 -5.96
N VAL A 348 35.61 37.69 -4.86
CA VAL A 348 35.57 38.14 -3.45
C VAL A 348 36.48 39.35 -3.21
N PRO A 349 36.27 40.11 -2.12
CA PRO A 349 37.41 40.33 -1.22
C PRO A 349 37.10 40.23 0.29
N THR A 350 38.01 39.55 0.97
CA THR A 350 38.28 39.48 2.42
C THR A 350 39.08 40.70 2.89
N ALA A 351 39.02 41.08 4.20
CA ALA A 351 40.12 41.53 5.10
C ALA A 351 39.56 42.18 6.43
N PRO A 352 40.35 42.60 7.46
CA PRO A 352 40.73 41.78 8.66
C PRO A 352 40.74 42.52 10.06
N SER A 353 41.13 41.78 11.14
CA SER A 353 41.79 42.20 12.44
C SER A 353 41.04 43.12 13.45
N ALA A 354 41.19 43.13 14.80
CA ALA A 354 42.13 42.58 15.82
C ALA A 354 41.53 42.67 17.27
N SER A 355 42.16 42.01 18.28
CA SER A 355 41.93 42.06 19.77
C SER A 355 42.68 43.24 20.47
N PRO A 356 42.93 43.39 21.82
CA PRO A 356 42.50 42.75 23.12
C PRO A 356 42.26 43.70 24.37
N THR A 357 42.00 43.14 25.60
CA THR A 357 42.25 43.62 27.03
C THR A 357 41.56 44.93 27.56
N ASP A 358 41.15 45.20 28.82
CA ASP A 358 41.55 44.92 30.25
C ASP A 358 40.33 45.19 31.20
N SER A 359 40.06 44.46 32.31
CA SER A 359 40.55 44.52 33.72
C SER A 359 40.02 45.62 34.67
N SER A 360 39.59 45.18 35.87
CA SER A 360 39.47 45.88 37.19
C SER A 360 38.24 46.78 37.43
N ASP A 361 37.64 46.93 38.63
CA ASP A 361 38.09 46.66 40.01
C ASP A 361 36.90 46.60 41.00
N SER A 362 37.16 46.03 42.19
CA SER A 362 36.30 45.93 43.39
C SER A 362 36.23 47.28 44.17
N PRO A 363 35.38 47.49 45.21
CA PRO A 363 35.49 46.79 46.49
C PRO A 363 34.18 46.55 47.31
N SER A 364 34.25 45.57 48.23
CA SER A 364 33.42 45.43 49.45
C SER A 364 34.02 46.27 50.61
N PRO A 365 33.35 46.53 51.77
CA PRO A 365 33.12 45.55 52.86
C PRO A 365 31.77 45.79 53.61
N THR A 366 31.25 45.04 54.60
CA THR A 366 31.87 44.38 55.77
C THR A 366 30.82 43.49 56.50
N ARG A 367 31.24 42.27 56.92
CA ARG A 367 31.04 41.49 58.20
C ARG A 367 29.84 41.85 59.10
N SER A 368 29.17 40.98 59.87
CA SER A 368 29.46 39.71 60.57
C SER A 368 28.08 39.24 61.12
N SER A 369 27.70 37.96 61.25
CA SER A 369 28.10 37.03 62.32
C SER A 369 27.45 35.63 62.13
N SER A 370 28.18 34.58 62.53
CA SER A 370 27.81 33.15 62.62
C SER A 370 27.28 32.81 64.05
N PRO A 371 26.91 31.56 64.43
CA PRO A 371 26.22 30.44 63.78
C PRO A 371 24.99 29.93 64.60
N SER A 372 24.13 29.07 64.02
CA SER A 372 23.42 27.97 64.74
C SER A 372 22.70 27.02 63.76
N LYS A 373 23.02 25.71 63.83
CA LYS A 373 22.22 24.56 63.35
C LYS A 373 21.21 24.17 64.45
N PRO A 374 20.24 23.24 64.24
CA PRO A 374 19.51 22.84 63.03
C PRO A 374 17.98 22.78 63.26
N ALA A 375 17.16 22.89 62.22
CA ALA A 375 15.83 22.29 62.20
C ALA A 375 15.42 22.01 60.75
N SER A 376 15.11 20.76 60.46
CA SER A 376 14.55 20.29 59.20
C SER A 376 13.07 20.69 59.12
N PRO A 377 12.59 21.34 58.03
CA PRO A 377 11.18 21.32 57.70
C PRO A 377 10.91 20.46 56.44
N SER A 378 9.81 19.72 56.55
CA SER A 378 9.17 18.82 55.59
C SER A 378 9.21 19.21 54.10
N PRO A 379 9.13 18.20 53.20
CA PRO A 379 8.99 18.43 51.77
C PRO A 379 7.68 19.18 51.49
N SER A 380 7.79 20.35 50.90
CA SER A 380 6.63 21.09 50.39
C SER A 380 6.15 20.38 49.12
N HIS A 381 4.93 19.85 49.17
CA HIS A 381 4.24 19.30 48.02
C HIS A 381 4.23 20.29 46.85
N PRO A 382 4.53 19.88 45.61
CA PRO A 382 4.33 20.74 44.45
C PRO A 382 2.84 21.08 44.34
N ALA A 383 2.55 22.39 44.27
CA ALA A 383 1.20 22.89 44.05
C ALA A 383 0.64 22.28 42.76
N SER A 384 -0.53 21.63 42.90
CA SER A 384 -1.29 21.04 41.82
C SER A 384 -1.55 22.08 40.75
N ARG A 385 -0.96 21.91 39.56
CA ARG A 385 -1.35 22.64 38.36
C ARG A 385 -2.85 22.46 38.17
N PRO A 386 -3.65 23.53 37.99
CA PRO A 386 -5.08 23.37 37.75
C PRO A 386 -5.29 22.45 36.53
N PRO A 387 -6.31 21.58 36.55
CA PRO A 387 -6.59 20.69 35.44
C PRO A 387 -6.71 21.53 34.16
N SER A 388 -5.92 21.16 33.15
CA SER A 388 -5.96 21.84 31.84
C SER A 388 -7.37 21.70 31.30
N ALA A 389 -7.97 22.81 30.88
CA ALA A 389 -9.30 22.82 30.28
C ALA A 389 -9.37 21.76 29.17
N PRO A 390 -10.51 21.06 29.02
CA PRO A 390 -10.67 20.12 27.93
C PRO A 390 -10.40 20.81 26.59
N PRO A 391 -9.73 20.14 25.65
CA PRO A 391 -9.39 20.73 24.36
C PRO A 391 -10.67 21.14 23.62
N PRO A 392 -10.66 22.29 22.92
CA PRO A 392 -11.85 22.85 22.31
C PRO A 392 -12.36 21.98 21.15
N PRO A 393 -13.66 22.04 20.83
CA PRO A 393 -14.19 21.42 19.63
C PRO A 393 -13.60 22.08 18.35
N PRO A 394 -13.68 21.41 17.20
CA PRO A 394 -13.41 22.03 15.90
C PRO A 394 -14.21 23.33 15.72
N ASN A 395 -13.58 24.36 15.15
CA ASN A 395 -14.16 25.70 15.01
C ASN A 395 -13.70 26.36 13.70
N GLY A 396 -13.95 27.67 13.54
CA GLY A 396 -13.63 28.41 12.32
C GLY A 396 -12.15 28.60 11.99
N SER A 397 -11.23 28.28 12.91
CA SER A 397 -9.81 28.23 12.60
C SER A 397 -9.42 26.90 11.98
N TYR A 398 -8.53 26.91 10.99
CA TYR A 398 -7.96 25.68 10.45
C TYR A 398 -7.16 24.98 11.54
N ALA A 399 -7.53 23.74 11.84
CA ALA A 399 -6.82 22.89 12.78
C ALA A 399 -7.02 21.42 12.41
N GLN A 400 -6.17 20.56 12.97
CA GLN A 400 -6.46 19.13 12.98
C GLN A 400 -7.82 18.84 13.63
N VAL A 401 -8.57 17.91 13.08
CA VAL A 401 -9.80 17.39 13.71
C VAL A 401 -9.48 16.01 14.27
N VAL A 402 -9.27 15.92 15.58
CA VAL A 402 -8.71 14.74 16.26
C VAL A 402 -9.81 13.98 16.98
N ASN A 403 -9.93 12.69 16.70
CA ASN A 403 -10.86 11.82 17.41
C ASN A 403 -10.42 11.63 18.87
N ARG A 404 -11.34 11.77 19.82
CA ARG A 404 -11.00 11.69 21.25
C ARG A 404 -10.78 10.26 21.75
N SER A 405 -11.33 9.25 21.08
CA SER A 405 -11.13 7.85 21.44
C SER A 405 -9.82 7.30 20.86
N THR A 406 -9.60 7.49 19.56
CA THR A 406 -8.45 6.89 18.85
C THR A 406 -7.21 7.78 18.82
N GLY A 407 -7.35 9.08 19.06
CA GLY A 407 -6.26 10.05 18.91
C GLY A 407 -5.82 10.28 17.46
N ARG A 408 -6.56 9.74 16.48
CA ARG A 408 -6.29 9.86 15.04
C ARG A 408 -6.95 11.12 14.46
N CYS A 409 -6.39 11.63 13.39
CA CYS A 409 -6.84 12.85 12.72
C CYS A 409 -7.75 12.52 11.52
N LEU A 410 -8.78 13.33 11.32
CA LEU A 410 -9.59 13.37 10.11
C LEU A 410 -8.70 13.75 8.93
N ASP A 411 -8.58 12.88 7.94
CA ASP A 411 -7.64 13.04 6.82
C ASP A 411 -8.34 12.77 5.49
N ILE A 412 -7.92 13.47 4.44
CA ILE A 412 -8.32 13.14 3.08
C ILE A 412 -7.46 11.97 2.64
N LEU A 413 -8.11 10.87 2.26
CA LEU A 413 -7.42 9.65 1.81
C LEU A 413 -6.39 10.05 0.77
N ASP A 414 -5.14 9.68 1.04
CA ASP A 414 -4.02 9.85 0.13
C ASP A 414 -3.63 11.28 -0.24
N GLY A 415 -4.34 12.28 0.29
CA GLY A 415 -4.24 13.67 -0.13
C GLY A 415 -4.71 13.92 -1.56
N GLU A 416 -5.55 13.04 -2.11
CA GLU A 416 -6.12 13.22 -3.44
C GLU A 416 -7.29 14.23 -3.41
N MET A 417 -7.09 15.39 -4.03
CA MET A 417 -8.11 16.43 -4.13
C MET A 417 -9.03 16.21 -5.35
N GLU A 418 -9.66 15.03 -5.39
CA GLU A 418 -10.67 14.66 -6.39
C GLU A 418 -12.06 14.57 -5.74
N LYS A 419 -13.12 14.84 -6.51
CA LYS A 419 -14.50 14.75 -6.01
C LYS A 419 -14.82 13.33 -5.59
N GLY A 420 -15.32 13.18 -4.38
CA GLY A 420 -15.68 11.91 -3.79
C GLY A 420 -14.51 11.15 -3.16
N THR A 421 -13.28 11.69 -3.13
CA THR A 421 -12.18 11.07 -2.36
C THR A 421 -12.62 10.82 -0.93
N ASP A 422 -12.33 9.63 -0.41
CA ASP A 422 -12.72 9.24 0.94
C ASP A 422 -12.04 10.13 1.99
N VAL A 423 -12.77 10.42 3.06
CA VAL A 423 -12.22 11.00 4.27
C VAL A 423 -12.10 9.86 5.30
N ILE A 424 -10.92 9.72 5.89
CA ILE A 424 -10.53 8.61 6.76
C ILE A 424 -9.98 9.14 8.10
N THR A 425 -9.59 8.24 8.99
CA THR A 425 -8.75 8.55 10.15
C THR A 425 -7.31 8.10 9.93
N ALA A 426 -6.35 8.99 10.14
CA ALA A 426 -4.92 8.72 9.98
C ALA A 426 -4.12 9.11 11.24
N PRO A 427 -2.89 8.60 11.44
CA PRO A 427 -1.99 9.16 12.46
C PRO A 427 -1.82 10.66 12.23
N CYS A 428 -1.94 11.44 13.30
CA CYS A 428 -1.83 12.88 13.22
C CYS A 428 -0.45 13.34 12.75
N SER A 429 -0.40 14.25 11.80
CA SER A 429 0.79 14.82 11.17
C SER A 429 0.58 16.30 10.83
N SER A 430 1.61 17.00 10.37
CA SER A 430 1.49 18.39 9.93
C SER A 430 0.89 18.54 8.52
N ALA A 431 0.33 17.47 7.94
CA ALA A 431 -0.23 17.48 6.59
C ALA A 431 -1.42 18.45 6.47
N GLY A 432 -1.48 19.16 5.34
CA GLY A 432 -2.59 20.07 5.06
C GLY A 432 -3.95 19.36 4.92
N THR A 433 -3.93 18.09 4.49
CA THR A 433 -5.10 17.22 4.31
C THR A 433 -5.78 16.83 5.62
N GLN A 434 -5.06 16.99 6.75
CA GLN A 434 -5.58 16.74 8.08
C GLN A 434 -6.16 17.98 8.75
N ARG A 435 -6.14 19.13 8.08
CA ARG A 435 -6.57 20.40 8.63
C ARG A 435 -7.90 20.82 8.02
N TRP A 436 -8.83 21.14 8.90
CA TRP A 436 -10.19 21.52 8.57
C TRP A 436 -10.60 22.74 9.35
N ARG A 437 -11.51 23.53 8.82
CA ARG A 437 -12.22 24.57 9.58
C ARG A 437 -13.71 24.34 9.50
N VAL A 438 -14.41 24.66 10.58
CA VAL A 438 -15.87 24.72 10.61
C VAL A 438 -16.29 26.09 10.10
N ASP A 439 -16.75 26.14 8.87
CA ASP A 439 -17.43 27.30 8.31
C ASP A 439 -18.86 27.33 8.83
N THR A 440 -19.10 28.08 9.90
CA THR A 440 -20.42 28.17 10.55
C THR A 440 -21.45 28.88 9.70
N ASP A 441 -21.03 29.78 8.80
CA ASP A 441 -21.94 30.56 7.96
C ASP A 441 -22.54 29.69 6.87
N ARG A 442 -21.72 28.83 6.26
CA ARG A 442 -22.16 27.84 5.28
C ARG A 442 -22.60 26.52 5.90
N GLY A 443 -22.25 26.29 7.16
CA GLY A 443 -22.48 25.04 7.89
C GLY A 443 -21.66 23.88 7.33
N ALA A 444 -20.40 24.10 6.94
CA ALA A 444 -19.57 23.09 6.27
C ALA A 444 -18.22 22.90 6.98
N LEU A 445 -17.64 21.70 6.89
CA LEU A 445 -16.23 21.50 7.23
C LEU A 445 -15.41 21.66 5.96
N GLN A 446 -14.60 22.72 5.88
CA GLN A 446 -13.81 23.04 4.70
C GLN A 446 -12.36 22.57 4.87
N SER A 447 -11.79 21.99 3.81
CA SER A 447 -10.41 21.53 3.78
C SER A 447 -9.42 22.70 3.76
N TYR A 448 -8.27 22.51 4.41
CA TYR A 448 -7.12 23.40 4.29
C TYR A 448 -6.25 23.06 3.07
N ALA A 449 -6.19 21.79 2.68
CA ALA A 449 -5.38 21.34 1.55
C ALA A 449 -5.85 21.97 0.22
N ASP A 450 -7.16 22.10 0.07
CA ASP A 450 -7.80 22.86 -1.00
C ASP A 450 -9.11 23.47 -0.46
N PRO A 451 -9.19 24.80 -0.30
CA PRO A 451 -10.39 25.48 0.16
C PRO A 451 -11.62 25.27 -0.74
N ASP A 452 -11.47 24.82 -1.99
CA ASP A 452 -12.62 24.56 -2.85
C ASP A 452 -13.37 23.27 -2.43
N PHE A 453 -12.80 22.46 -1.52
CA PHE A 453 -13.39 21.21 -1.06
C PHE A 453 -13.93 21.25 0.38
N CYS A 454 -15.12 20.67 0.54
CA CYS A 454 -15.86 20.53 1.78
C CYS A 454 -16.10 19.06 2.09
N LEU A 455 -16.24 18.71 3.37
CA LEU A 455 -16.69 17.39 3.80
C LEU A 455 -18.07 17.10 3.22
N ASP A 456 -18.26 15.89 2.73
CA ASP A 456 -19.46 15.41 2.06
C ASP A 456 -19.95 14.12 2.71
N SER A 457 -21.20 14.11 3.16
CA SER A 457 -21.90 12.92 3.67
C SER A 457 -22.34 11.97 2.55
N ARG A 458 -22.14 12.36 1.28
CA ARG A 458 -22.60 11.64 0.08
C ARG A 458 -24.11 11.41 0.00
N GLY A 459 -24.88 12.07 0.87
CA GLY A 459 -26.34 12.03 0.87
C GLY A 459 -26.99 10.93 1.71
N ALA A 460 -26.21 10.01 2.30
CA ALA A 460 -26.72 8.95 3.17
C ALA A 460 -25.79 8.69 4.35
N THR A 461 -26.26 7.98 5.37
CA THR A 461 -25.46 7.72 6.58
C THR A 461 -24.48 6.57 6.44
N ASP A 462 -24.60 5.76 5.40
CA ASP A 462 -23.80 4.55 5.20
C ASP A 462 -22.95 4.58 3.92
N ASP A 463 -22.98 5.70 3.20
CA ASP A 463 -22.11 6.00 2.05
C ASP A 463 -20.74 6.57 2.51
N GLY A 464 -20.40 6.39 3.78
CA GLY A 464 -19.18 6.95 4.38
C GLY A 464 -19.14 8.48 4.25
N VAL A 465 -17.94 9.04 4.32
CA VAL A 465 -17.71 10.47 4.10
C VAL A 465 -16.58 10.71 3.12
N GLY A 466 -16.71 11.77 2.34
CA GLY A 466 -15.74 12.16 1.33
C GLY A 466 -15.55 13.67 1.25
N ILE A 467 -14.88 14.11 0.20
CA ILE A 467 -14.79 15.52 -0.16
C ILE A 467 -15.60 15.83 -1.43
N TRP A 468 -16.19 17.02 -1.48
CA TRP A 468 -16.83 17.53 -2.68
C TRP A 468 -16.65 19.05 -2.77
N GLU A 469 -16.85 19.63 -3.95
CA GLU A 469 -16.73 21.07 -4.14
C GLU A 469 -17.71 21.85 -3.26
N CYS A 470 -17.18 22.76 -2.45
CA CYS A 470 -17.94 23.66 -1.59
C CYS A 470 -18.94 24.52 -2.38
N ASP A 471 -18.68 24.84 -3.65
CA ASP A 471 -19.60 25.59 -4.49
C ASP A 471 -20.96 24.89 -4.69
N SER A 472 -21.02 23.58 -4.46
CA SER A 472 -22.27 22.82 -4.46
C SER A 472 -23.19 23.12 -3.26
N LEU A 473 -22.75 23.91 -2.27
CA LEU A 473 -23.55 24.35 -1.12
C LEU A 473 -24.74 25.26 -1.48
N GLY A 474 -24.76 25.82 -2.69
CA GLY A 474 -25.92 26.53 -3.25
C GLY A 474 -26.87 25.66 -4.08
N GLY A 475 -26.53 24.38 -4.29
CA GLY A 475 -27.23 23.47 -5.21
C GLY A 475 -28.26 22.57 -4.53
N ARG A 476 -28.88 21.69 -5.34
CA ARG A 476 -29.91 20.72 -4.90
C ARG A 476 -29.41 19.72 -3.86
N ASN A 477 -28.11 19.41 -3.87
CA ASN A 477 -27.48 18.44 -2.96
C ASN A 477 -26.71 19.12 -1.82
N ALA A 478 -26.96 20.41 -1.57
CA ALA A 478 -26.25 21.19 -0.55
C ALA A 478 -26.34 20.58 0.86
N VAL A 479 -27.41 19.82 1.14
CA VAL A 479 -27.60 19.16 2.44
C VAL A 479 -26.51 18.13 2.74
N ASN A 480 -25.90 17.51 1.71
CA ASN A 480 -24.84 16.51 1.88
C ASN A 480 -23.54 17.13 2.40
N LEU A 481 -23.33 18.42 2.12
CA LEU A 481 -22.12 19.16 2.51
C LEU A 481 -22.29 19.91 3.83
N ARG A 482 -23.47 19.81 4.45
CA ARG A 482 -23.79 20.53 5.67
C ARG A 482 -23.56 19.66 6.89
N PHE A 483 -22.78 20.18 7.83
CA PHE A 483 -22.45 19.55 9.09
C PHE A 483 -22.56 20.54 10.25
N ALA A 484 -23.21 20.11 11.33
CA ALA A 484 -23.23 20.83 12.59
C ALA A 484 -22.15 20.28 13.52
N VAL A 485 -21.38 21.15 14.16
CA VAL A 485 -20.41 20.77 15.20
C VAL A 485 -20.93 21.24 16.54
N THR A 486 -21.18 20.31 17.47
CA THR A 486 -21.67 20.64 18.82
C THR A 486 -20.54 21.17 19.70
N ALA A 487 -20.90 21.80 20.82
CA ALA A 487 -19.93 22.31 21.80
C ALA A 487 -19.03 21.20 22.40
N ASP A 488 -19.53 19.97 22.45
CA ASP A 488 -18.79 18.81 22.94
C ASP A 488 -17.94 18.12 21.85
N GLY A 489 -18.04 18.61 20.60
CA GLY A 489 -17.24 18.13 19.47
C GLY A 489 -17.89 17.02 18.65
N VAL A 490 -19.22 16.85 18.72
CA VAL A 490 -19.93 15.91 17.84
C VAL A 490 -20.12 16.57 16.48
N ILE A 491 -19.74 15.87 15.41
CA ILE A 491 -19.92 16.34 14.01
C ILE A 491 -21.11 15.59 13.42
N ARG A 492 -22.21 16.30 13.16
CA ARG A 492 -23.49 15.74 12.71
C ARG A 492 -23.81 16.16 11.28
N PRO A 493 -24.13 15.23 10.36
CA PRO A 493 -24.52 15.57 9.01
C PRO A 493 -25.95 16.15 9.00
N ALA A 494 -26.22 17.12 8.13
CA ALA A 494 -27.55 17.71 8.01
C ALA A 494 -28.56 16.72 7.41
N VAL A 495 -28.10 15.74 6.61
CA VAL A 495 -28.97 14.69 6.03
C VAL A 495 -29.54 13.75 7.10
N ALA A 496 -28.88 13.63 8.24
CA ALA A 496 -29.26 12.75 9.35
C ALA A 496 -28.79 13.35 10.70
N PRO A 497 -29.52 14.32 11.27
CA PRO A 497 -29.08 15.06 12.46
C PRO A 497 -28.99 14.23 13.76
N ASP A 498 -29.51 13.01 13.75
CA ASP A 498 -29.42 12.00 14.80
C ASP A 498 -28.19 11.08 14.63
N HIS A 499 -27.34 11.32 13.64
CA HIS A 499 -26.09 10.59 13.39
C HIS A 499 -24.87 11.47 13.65
N ALA A 500 -23.74 10.82 13.90
CA ALA A 500 -22.46 11.45 14.21
C ALA A 500 -21.32 10.78 13.43
N LEU A 501 -20.35 11.59 13.00
CA LEU A 501 -19.11 11.12 12.40
C LEU A 501 -18.36 10.22 13.37
N THR A 502 -18.23 8.94 13.00
CA THR A 502 -17.76 7.87 13.88
C THR A 502 -16.69 7.04 13.18
N PRO A 503 -15.50 6.85 13.79
CA PRO A 503 -14.50 5.91 13.27
C PRO A 503 -14.99 4.46 13.37
N TYR A 504 -14.58 3.63 12.40
CA TYR A 504 -14.75 2.18 12.45
C TYR A 504 -13.54 1.49 11.79
N GLY A 505 -13.23 0.26 12.20
CA GLY A 505 -12.03 -0.43 11.73
C GLY A 505 -10.74 0.32 12.08
N ASP A 506 -9.68 0.12 11.28
CA ASP A 506 -8.36 0.71 11.54
C ASP A 506 -8.25 2.18 11.10
N ASP A 507 -8.92 2.56 10.01
CA ASP A 507 -8.86 3.90 9.42
C ASP A 507 -10.21 4.43 8.91
N GLY A 508 -11.27 3.61 8.89
CA GLY A 508 -12.55 3.97 8.29
C GLY A 508 -13.33 5.05 9.05
N LEU A 509 -14.17 5.79 8.30
CA LEU A 509 -15.22 6.68 8.84
C LEU A 509 -16.60 6.36 8.30
N ASP A 510 -17.60 6.51 9.17
CA ASP A 510 -19.01 6.38 8.84
C ASP A 510 -19.87 7.38 9.63
N LEU A 511 -21.16 7.47 9.31
CA LEU A 511 -22.13 8.25 10.07
C LEU A 511 -23.03 7.28 10.84
N ALA A 512 -22.65 7.01 12.10
CA ALA A 512 -23.42 6.12 12.98
C ALA A 512 -24.39 6.90 13.86
N THR A 513 -25.45 6.26 14.36
CA THR A 513 -26.40 6.90 15.28
C THR A 513 -25.67 7.53 16.47
N ASP A 514 -26.00 8.78 16.77
CA ASP A 514 -25.40 9.54 17.86
C ASP A 514 -25.85 8.93 19.19
N ALA A 515 -24.90 8.33 19.89
CA ALA A 515 -25.07 7.70 21.19
C ALA A 515 -24.27 8.42 22.28
N GLY A 516 -23.72 9.61 21.99
CA GLY A 516 -22.88 10.36 22.94
C GLY A 516 -21.61 9.64 23.36
N ARG A 517 -21.10 8.72 22.53
CA ARG A 517 -19.90 7.91 22.84
C ARG A 517 -18.61 8.69 22.57
N THR A 518 -17.53 8.37 23.29
CA THR A 518 -16.24 9.10 23.16
C THR A 518 -15.63 8.99 21.75
N GLU A 519 -15.89 7.88 21.05
CA GLU A 519 -15.52 7.69 19.64
C GLU A 519 -16.23 8.64 18.68
N GLN A 520 -17.34 9.27 19.09
CA GLN A 520 -18.09 10.24 18.29
C GLN A 520 -17.72 11.69 18.62
N LEU A 521 -16.76 11.89 19.54
CA LEU A 521 -16.30 13.21 19.96
C LEU A 521 -14.97 13.56 19.28
N TRP A 522 -14.92 14.74 18.71
CA TRP A 522 -13.79 15.30 17.98
C TRP A 522 -13.33 16.58 18.64
N ARG A 523 -12.02 16.82 18.66
CA ARG A 523 -11.41 18.05 19.20
C ARG A 523 -10.53 18.73 18.16
N ALA A 524 -10.35 20.03 18.29
CA ALA A 524 -9.32 20.74 17.55
C ALA A 524 -7.92 20.32 18.07
N GLY A 525 -7.03 19.98 17.14
CA GLY A 525 -5.62 19.67 17.37
C GLY A 525 -4.71 20.81 16.94
N ALA A 526 -3.55 20.49 16.36
CA ALA A 526 -2.59 21.49 15.92
C ALA A 526 -3.09 22.29 14.71
N GLY A 527 -2.91 23.61 14.74
CA GLY A 527 -3.18 24.52 13.61
C GLY A 527 -2.03 24.58 12.59
N PRO A 528 -2.16 25.43 11.55
CA PRO A 528 -1.07 25.89 10.70
C PRO A 528 0.11 26.42 11.51
N ALA A 529 1.33 26.12 11.04
CA ALA A 529 2.55 26.69 11.57
C ALA A 529 2.75 28.10 11.04
#